data_AF-A0A7M3SQ19-F1
#
_entry.id   AF-A0A7M3SQ19-F1
#
_cell.length_a   1.000
_cell.length_b   1.000
_cell.length_c   1.000
_cell.angle_alpha   90.00
_cell.angle_beta   90.00
_cell.angle_gamma   90.00
#
_symmetry.space_group_name_H-M   'P 1'
#
loop_
_entity.id
_entity.type
_entity.pdbx_description
1 polymer ?
#
loop_
_entity_poly.entity_id
_entity_poly.type
_entity_poly.pdbx_seq_one_letter_code
_entity_poly.pdbx_strand_id
1 'polypeptide(L)'
;MLSSVLIALVGPAAPVMANNETTTGTIITSETWSGTHQLTGDVTIASGAKLIIQPGTTVVFPNGTYLDVRGNICAGVSSCGASGDASMANKITLRWTDPSNSSAIGECKGMKQGTQEIQVEDASCFEGMLIRSSIDLSETGFRHITFEDTWGIPYYIDSINRWRYGAMVIDGASPTLTQMRFTNINTSSVLTTNLAQPIFEGGTYVAGSDEKSGVGGSAVQIYGSGTQISPLVMNSPFFIGTDNGCGNNDGGRPTLWAEGTFIEINDATVNTGDYGFALVSSSGSLTNSDINVNCNGVDINGIKSVQGE
;
A
#
# COMPACT_ATOMS: atom_id res chain seq x y z
N MET A 1 9.72 -36.49 62.74
CA MET A 1 8.92 -36.56 61.49
C MET A 1 8.65 -35.14 61.03
N LEU A 2 9.32 -34.68 59.96
CA LEU A 2 8.88 -33.54 59.15
C LEU A 2 9.33 -33.86 57.72
N SER A 3 8.39 -34.38 56.94
CA SER A 3 8.57 -34.72 55.54
C SER A 3 8.41 -33.44 54.74
N SER A 4 9.49 -32.93 54.14
CA SER A 4 9.44 -31.79 53.23
C SER A 4 9.27 -32.31 51.81
N VAL A 5 8.09 -32.10 51.23
CA VAL A 5 7.80 -32.42 49.83
C VAL A 5 8.06 -31.17 49.00
N LEU A 6 9.10 -31.18 48.17
CA LEU A 6 9.26 -30.21 47.09
C LEU A 6 8.34 -30.64 45.94
N ILE A 7 7.35 -29.81 45.63
CA ILE A 7 6.55 -29.94 44.41
C ILE A 7 7.22 -29.06 43.35
N ALA A 8 7.84 -29.69 42.35
CA ALA A 8 8.33 -28.99 41.17
C ALA A 8 7.13 -28.65 40.26
N LEU A 9 6.84 -27.37 40.11
CA LEU A 9 5.84 -26.85 39.19
C LEU A 9 6.43 -26.92 37.76
N VAL A 10 6.14 -28.00 37.04
CA VAL A 10 6.43 -28.09 35.59
C VAL A 10 5.31 -27.35 34.87
N GLY A 11 5.51 -26.07 34.58
CA GLY A 11 4.65 -25.34 33.67
C GLY A 11 4.79 -25.90 32.24
N PRO A 12 3.75 -25.83 31.39
CA PRO A 12 3.89 -26.20 29.99
C PRO A 12 4.95 -25.29 29.35
N ALA A 13 6.09 -25.88 28.98
CA ALA A 13 7.03 -25.24 28.08
C ALA A 13 6.29 -25.08 26.75
N ALA A 14 5.96 -23.84 26.37
CA ALA A 14 5.56 -23.55 25.01
C ALA A 14 6.71 -24.04 24.11
N PRO A 15 6.43 -24.83 23.06
CA PRO A 15 7.47 -25.17 22.11
C PRO A 15 7.95 -23.87 21.47
N VAL A 16 9.18 -23.46 21.78
CA VAL A 16 9.88 -22.44 21.01
C VAL A 16 10.25 -23.12 19.69
N MET A 17 9.32 -23.07 18.73
CA MET A 17 9.66 -23.32 17.34
C MET A 17 10.64 -22.22 16.95
N ALA A 18 11.88 -22.58 16.63
CA ALA A 18 12.75 -21.69 15.87
C ALA A 18 12.11 -21.55 14.49
N ASN A 19 11.19 -20.59 14.37
CA ASN A 19 10.58 -20.22 13.11
C ASN A 19 11.70 -19.48 12.36
N ASN A 20 12.32 -20.14 11.39
CA ASN A 20 13.36 -19.52 10.56
C ASN A 20 12.67 -18.62 9.53
N GLU A 21 12.01 -17.56 10.04
CA GLU A 21 11.27 -16.59 9.25
C GLU A 21 12.23 -15.87 8.31
N THR A 22 11.85 -15.78 7.03
CA THR A 22 12.68 -15.15 6.02
C THR A 22 12.91 -13.68 6.36
N THR A 23 14.18 -13.28 6.53
CA THR A 23 14.55 -11.88 6.80
C THR A 23 15.05 -11.15 5.55
N THR A 24 15.41 -11.88 4.49
CA THR A 24 15.80 -11.35 3.17
C THR A 24 15.72 -12.48 2.13
N GLY A 25 15.48 -12.15 0.87
CA GLY A 25 15.44 -13.10 -0.24
C GLY A 25 14.03 -13.58 -0.56
N THR A 26 13.89 -14.85 -0.96
CA THR A 26 12.64 -15.36 -1.53
C THR A 26 11.97 -16.40 -0.64
N ILE A 27 10.71 -16.14 -0.31
CA ILE A 27 9.80 -17.11 0.31
C ILE A 27 9.30 -18.03 -0.80
N ILE A 28 9.66 -19.32 -0.73
CA ILE A 28 9.32 -20.33 -1.75
C ILE A 28 8.26 -21.34 -1.30
N THR A 29 7.89 -21.31 -0.02
CA THR A 29 6.84 -22.15 0.58
C THR A 29 5.93 -21.30 1.47
N SER A 30 4.97 -21.92 2.16
CA SER A 30 4.20 -21.22 3.17
C SER A 30 5.09 -20.88 4.38
N GLU A 31 5.08 -19.63 4.84
CA GLU A 31 5.66 -19.23 6.12
C GLU A 31 4.74 -18.26 6.87
N THR A 32 4.97 -18.09 8.17
CA THR A 32 4.15 -17.25 9.05
C THR A 32 5.04 -16.29 9.83
N TRP A 33 4.75 -15.00 9.78
CA TRP A 33 5.38 -13.97 10.60
C TRP A 33 4.46 -13.59 11.78
N SER A 34 5.05 -13.43 12.97
CA SER A 34 4.33 -13.05 14.18
C SER A 34 5.19 -12.22 15.14
N GLY A 35 4.56 -11.43 16.01
CA GLY A 35 5.29 -10.61 16.99
C GLY A 35 6.06 -9.47 16.34
N THR A 36 7.37 -9.39 16.56
CA THR A 36 8.24 -8.41 15.86
C THR A 36 9.17 -9.16 14.93
N HIS A 37 8.99 -8.96 13.62
CA HIS A 37 9.84 -9.54 12.58
C HIS A 37 10.74 -8.46 11.99
N GLN A 38 12.05 -8.65 12.04
CA GLN A 38 13.02 -7.71 11.48
C GLN A 38 13.60 -8.25 10.19
N LEU A 39 13.39 -7.53 9.10
CA LEU A 39 14.02 -7.84 7.83
C LEU A 39 15.44 -7.27 7.78
N THR A 40 16.25 -7.84 6.89
CA THR A 40 17.65 -7.45 6.63
C THR A 40 17.86 -7.07 5.16
N GLY A 41 16.81 -7.16 4.34
CA GLY A 41 16.82 -6.78 2.93
C GLY A 41 15.45 -7.03 2.31
N ASP A 42 15.41 -7.00 0.98
CA ASP A 42 14.18 -7.23 0.22
C ASP A 42 13.61 -8.63 0.44
N VAL A 43 12.29 -8.72 0.39
CA VAL A 43 11.59 -10.00 0.43
C VAL A 43 10.71 -10.14 -0.80
N THR A 44 10.79 -11.29 -1.44
CA THR A 44 9.87 -11.68 -2.51
C THR A 44 9.08 -12.92 -2.08
N ILE A 45 7.76 -12.88 -2.22
CA ILE A 45 6.92 -14.08 -2.13
C ILE A 45 6.87 -14.68 -3.54
N ALA A 46 7.46 -15.86 -3.73
CA ALA A 46 7.43 -16.53 -5.03
C ALA A 46 6.01 -16.95 -5.42
N SER A 47 5.75 -17.06 -6.74
CA SER A 47 4.51 -17.61 -7.24
C SER A 47 4.25 -19.01 -6.65
N GLY A 48 3.04 -19.25 -6.14
CA GLY A 48 2.67 -20.50 -5.46
C GLY A 48 3.14 -20.62 -4.00
N ALA A 49 3.97 -19.70 -3.51
CA ALA A 49 4.29 -19.56 -2.09
C ALA A 49 3.25 -18.70 -1.37
N LYS A 50 3.28 -18.71 -0.04
CA LYS A 50 2.34 -17.96 0.78
C LYS A 50 3.02 -17.36 2.01
N LEU A 51 2.77 -16.08 2.25
CA LEU A 51 3.14 -15.43 3.50
C LEU A 51 1.89 -15.20 4.35
N ILE A 52 1.90 -15.64 5.60
CA ILE A 52 0.86 -15.32 6.58
C ILE A 52 1.43 -14.32 7.58
N ILE A 53 0.83 -13.14 7.70
CA ILE A 53 1.19 -12.16 8.74
C ILE A 53 0.08 -12.17 9.79
N GLN A 54 0.43 -12.56 11.01
CA GLN A 54 -0.52 -12.67 12.10
C GLN A 54 -1.00 -11.29 12.59
N PRO A 55 -2.25 -11.15 13.07
CA PRO A 55 -2.69 -9.93 13.72
C PRO A 55 -1.74 -9.51 14.87
N GLY A 56 -1.50 -8.20 15.01
CA GLY A 56 -0.60 -7.64 16.02
C GLY A 56 0.89 -7.70 15.66
N THR A 57 1.24 -8.18 14.46
CA THR A 57 2.63 -8.27 14.03
C THR A 57 3.18 -6.90 13.61
N THR A 58 4.40 -6.60 14.02
CA THR A 58 5.19 -5.48 13.49
C THR A 58 6.32 -6.03 12.63
N VAL A 59 6.33 -5.69 11.34
CA VAL A 59 7.42 -6.00 10.42
C VAL A 59 8.25 -4.74 10.23
N VAL A 60 9.54 -4.84 10.51
CA VAL A 60 10.49 -3.73 10.38
C VAL A 60 11.33 -3.95 9.13
N PHE A 61 11.21 -3.02 8.19
CA PHE A 61 11.94 -2.98 6.93
C PHE A 61 13.15 -2.05 7.07
N PRO A 62 14.37 -2.51 6.70
CA PRO A 62 15.49 -1.62 6.50
C PRO A 62 15.19 -0.57 5.44
N ASN A 63 15.84 0.58 5.54
CA ASN A 63 15.79 1.62 4.52
C ASN A 63 16.06 1.07 3.11
N GLY A 64 15.30 1.53 2.12
CA GLY A 64 15.47 1.17 0.70
C GLY A 64 15.00 -0.24 0.34
N THR A 65 14.29 -0.94 1.23
CA THR A 65 13.83 -2.32 0.97
C THR A 65 12.36 -2.41 0.62
N TYR A 66 11.93 -3.51 0.00
CA TYR A 66 10.54 -3.71 -0.40
C TYR A 66 10.05 -5.15 -0.21
N LEU A 67 8.72 -5.30 -0.27
CA LEU A 67 8.04 -6.59 -0.37
C LEU A 67 7.43 -6.76 -1.76
N ASP A 68 7.94 -7.70 -2.56
CA ASP A 68 7.37 -8.11 -3.86
C ASP A 68 6.46 -9.34 -3.70
N VAL A 69 5.17 -9.12 -3.82
CA VAL A 69 4.13 -10.14 -3.65
C VAL A 69 3.80 -10.72 -5.02
N ARG A 70 4.54 -11.77 -5.42
CA ARG A 70 4.25 -12.57 -6.63
C ARG A 70 3.42 -13.81 -6.32
N GLY A 71 3.49 -14.33 -5.11
CA GLY A 71 2.62 -15.37 -4.58
C GLY A 71 1.49 -14.80 -3.74
N ASN A 72 1.07 -15.55 -2.73
CA ASN A 72 -0.10 -15.22 -1.91
C ASN A 72 0.32 -14.55 -0.60
N ILE A 73 -0.49 -13.62 -0.11
CA ILE A 73 -0.27 -12.98 1.19
C ILE A 73 -1.55 -12.92 2.01
N CYS A 74 -1.53 -13.53 3.18
CA CYS A 74 -2.63 -13.48 4.13
C CYS A 74 -2.25 -12.62 5.34
N ALA A 75 -2.59 -11.34 5.28
CA ALA A 75 -2.26 -10.37 6.32
C ALA A 75 -3.50 -10.03 7.14
N GLY A 76 -3.63 -10.70 8.29
CA GLY A 76 -4.68 -10.41 9.27
C GLY A 76 -6.09 -10.83 8.85
N VAL A 77 -6.24 -11.86 8.01
CA VAL A 77 -7.55 -12.37 7.57
C VAL A 77 -7.65 -13.86 7.87
N SER A 78 -8.63 -14.25 8.68
CA SER A 78 -8.82 -15.62 9.14
C SER A 78 -9.14 -16.60 8.01
N SER A 79 -9.93 -16.16 7.02
CA SER A 79 -10.36 -17.01 5.89
C SER A 79 -9.22 -17.44 4.97
N CYS A 80 -8.11 -16.69 4.94
CA CYS A 80 -6.90 -17.08 4.22
C CYS A 80 -5.81 -17.65 5.15
N GLY A 81 -6.11 -17.99 6.41
CA GLY A 81 -5.19 -18.73 7.28
C GLY A 81 -4.43 -17.94 8.34
N ALA A 82 -4.72 -16.64 8.52
CA ALA A 82 -4.30 -15.96 9.74
C ALA A 82 -5.05 -16.54 10.96
N SER A 83 -4.50 -16.40 12.16
CA SER A 83 -5.10 -16.92 13.41
C SER A 83 -6.41 -16.23 13.79
N GLY A 84 -6.71 -15.10 13.18
CA GLY A 84 -7.93 -14.34 13.34
C GLY A 84 -7.96 -13.14 12.39
N ASP A 85 -9.10 -12.46 12.36
CA ASP A 85 -9.23 -11.19 11.66
C ASP A 85 -8.57 -10.07 12.48
N ALA A 86 -7.64 -9.35 11.86
CA ALA A 86 -7.07 -8.16 12.45
C ALA A 86 -8.14 -7.08 12.62
N SER A 87 -7.92 -6.22 13.61
CA SER A 87 -8.76 -5.11 14.01
C SER A 87 -7.87 -3.92 14.38
N MET A 88 -8.47 -2.78 14.71
CA MET A 88 -7.69 -1.63 15.19
C MET A 88 -6.86 -1.95 16.46
N ALA A 89 -7.31 -2.89 17.30
CA ALA A 89 -6.63 -3.25 18.55
C ALA A 89 -5.40 -4.15 18.35
N ASN A 90 -5.36 -4.90 17.24
CA ASN A 90 -4.30 -5.85 16.88
C ASN A 90 -3.92 -5.68 15.41
N LYS A 91 -3.79 -4.41 14.99
CA LYS A 91 -3.37 -4.05 13.64
C LYS A 91 -1.98 -4.62 13.33
N ILE A 92 -1.73 -4.88 12.06
CA ILE A 92 -0.39 -5.20 11.56
C ILE A 92 0.30 -3.89 11.23
N THR A 93 1.57 -3.74 11.61
CA THR A 93 2.38 -2.56 11.26
C THR A 93 3.52 -2.99 10.35
N LEU A 94 3.63 -2.35 9.19
CA LEU A 94 4.76 -2.43 8.28
C LEU A 94 5.48 -1.08 8.35
N ARG A 95 6.69 -1.07 8.90
CA ARG A 95 7.43 0.17 9.16
C ARG A 95 8.79 0.14 8.51
N TRP A 96 9.11 1.18 7.76
CA TRP A 96 10.44 1.40 7.21
C TRP A 96 11.31 2.23 8.14
N THR A 97 12.60 1.94 8.14
CA THR A 97 13.57 2.64 8.98
C THR A 97 14.28 3.73 8.20
N ASP A 98 14.69 4.79 8.91
CA ASP A 98 15.46 5.86 8.30
C ASP A 98 16.80 5.37 7.74
N PRO A 99 17.31 6.02 6.66
CA PRO A 99 18.64 5.76 6.16
C PRO A 99 19.71 6.08 7.21
N SER A 100 20.71 5.21 7.34
CA SER A 100 21.90 5.50 8.18
C SER A 100 22.66 6.75 7.74
N ASN A 101 22.58 7.09 6.45
CA ASN A 101 23.09 8.33 5.87
C ASN A 101 22.00 8.94 4.96
N SER A 102 21.34 9.99 5.44
CA SER A 102 20.26 10.68 4.70
C SER A 102 20.72 11.41 3.43
N SER A 103 22.03 11.51 3.19
CA SER A 103 22.62 12.07 1.97
C SER A 103 23.15 11.00 1.01
N ALA A 104 22.95 9.72 1.32
CA ALA A 104 23.25 8.65 0.37
C ALA A 104 22.30 8.74 -0.84
N ILE A 105 22.77 8.27 -1.99
CA ILE A 105 21.95 8.17 -3.19
C ILE A 105 21.21 6.82 -3.15
N GLY A 106 19.88 6.85 -3.14
CA GLY A 106 19.06 5.62 -3.15
C GLY A 106 18.94 4.96 -4.52
N GLU A 107 18.25 3.83 -4.56
CA GLU A 107 18.26 2.91 -5.71
C GLU A 107 17.55 3.44 -6.95
N CYS A 108 16.63 4.37 -6.78
CA CYS A 108 15.84 4.88 -7.90
C CYS A 108 16.65 5.69 -8.91
N LYS A 109 17.74 6.35 -8.48
CA LYS A 109 18.52 7.20 -9.38
C LYS A 109 19.10 6.36 -10.51
N GLY A 110 18.77 6.73 -11.74
CA GLY A 110 19.27 6.04 -12.93
C GLY A 110 18.41 4.87 -13.41
N MET A 111 17.30 4.54 -12.73
CA MET A 111 16.31 3.60 -13.26
C MET A 111 15.72 4.13 -14.58
N LYS A 112 15.66 3.27 -15.60
CA LYS A 112 15.28 3.64 -16.97
C LYS A 112 14.07 2.87 -17.46
N GLN A 113 13.18 3.57 -18.15
CA GLN A 113 12.12 2.98 -18.95
C GLN A 113 11.90 3.84 -20.19
N GLY A 114 12.06 3.23 -21.38
CA GLY A 114 12.06 3.97 -22.64
C GLY A 114 13.12 5.07 -22.65
N THR A 115 12.69 6.31 -22.87
CA THR A 115 13.57 7.51 -22.88
C THR A 115 13.65 8.22 -21.52
N GLN A 116 12.96 7.71 -20.49
CA GLN A 116 12.91 8.34 -19.17
C GLN A 116 13.90 7.70 -18.21
N GLU A 117 14.47 8.54 -17.36
CA GLU A 117 15.38 8.16 -16.30
C GLU A 117 14.98 8.88 -15.01
N ILE A 118 14.86 8.15 -13.91
CA ILE A 118 14.56 8.76 -12.61
C ILE A 118 15.82 9.50 -12.11
N GLN A 119 15.66 10.77 -11.74
CA GLN A 119 16.74 11.64 -11.22
C GLN A 119 16.65 11.85 -9.70
N VAL A 120 15.71 11.20 -9.03
CA VAL A 120 15.52 11.28 -7.57
C VAL A 120 16.70 10.60 -6.87
N GLU A 121 17.37 11.34 -5.97
CA GLU A 121 18.54 10.84 -5.25
C GLU A 121 18.24 10.36 -3.83
N ASP A 122 16.98 10.41 -3.37
CA ASP A 122 16.61 10.08 -2.00
C ASP A 122 17.04 8.65 -1.61
N ALA A 123 17.75 8.53 -0.49
CA ALA A 123 18.23 7.25 0.05
C ALA A 123 17.10 6.25 0.29
N SER A 124 15.91 6.72 0.69
CA SER A 124 14.74 5.89 0.96
C SER A 124 13.95 5.52 -0.29
N CYS A 125 14.34 5.99 -1.47
CA CYS A 125 13.61 5.65 -2.67
C CYS A 125 13.60 4.14 -2.93
N PHE A 126 12.44 3.60 -3.37
CA PHE A 126 12.16 2.17 -3.59
C PHE A 126 11.59 1.39 -2.38
N GLU A 127 11.06 2.09 -1.37
CA GLU A 127 10.41 1.45 -0.22
C GLU A 127 8.92 1.20 -0.41
N GLY A 128 8.44 0.00 -0.08
CA GLY A 128 7.01 -0.29 -0.01
C GLY A 128 6.63 -1.73 -0.31
N MET A 129 5.39 -1.93 -0.75
CA MET A 129 4.84 -3.22 -1.13
C MET A 129 4.33 -3.19 -2.58
N LEU A 130 4.74 -4.17 -3.37
CA LEU A 130 4.31 -4.35 -4.76
C LEU A 130 3.51 -5.64 -4.90
N ILE A 131 2.24 -5.53 -5.26
CA ILE A 131 1.31 -6.65 -5.41
C ILE A 131 1.13 -6.94 -6.89
N ARG A 132 1.52 -8.16 -7.31
CA ARG A 132 1.44 -8.60 -8.71
C ARG A 132 0.13 -9.32 -9.00
N SER A 133 -0.25 -9.35 -10.28
CA SER A 133 -1.44 -10.03 -10.78
C SER A 133 -1.45 -11.56 -10.57
N SER A 134 -0.32 -12.17 -10.21
CA SER A 134 -0.19 -13.61 -9.98
C SER A 134 -0.70 -14.10 -8.62
N ILE A 135 -1.25 -13.21 -7.78
CA ILE A 135 -1.87 -13.60 -6.51
C ILE A 135 -3.12 -14.46 -6.71
N ASP A 136 -3.34 -15.42 -5.82
CA ASP A 136 -4.62 -16.12 -5.67
C ASP A 136 -5.49 -15.39 -4.64
N LEU A 137 -6.67 -14.92 -5.07
CA LEU A 137 -7.61 -14.17 -4.24
C LEU A 137 -8.24 -15.01 -3.12
N SER A 138 -8.24 -16.34 -3.23
CA SER A 138 -8.71 -17.23 -2.16
C SER A 138 -7.70 -17.38 -1.03
N GLU A 139 -6.42 -17.15 -1.34
CA GLU A 139 -5.30 -17.28 -0.42
C GLU A 139 -4.73 -15.92 0.02
N THR A 140 -5.25 -14.83 -0.54
CA THR A 140 -4.77 -13.47 -0.33
C THR A 140 -5.83 -12.61 0.34
N GLY A 141 -5.43 -11.86 1.37
CA GLY A 141 -6.31 -10.95 2.09
C GLY A 141 -5.53 -9.95 2.90
N PHE A 142 -6.05 -8.72 3.00
CA PHE A 142 -5.42 -7.63 3.74
C PHE A 142 -6.43 -6.97 4.66
N ARG A 143 -6.10 -6.90 5.95
CA ARG A 143 -6.99 -6.30 6.94
C ARG A 143 -6.22 -5.60 8.05
N HIS A 144 -6.60 -4.36 8.34
CA HIS A 144 -6.02 -3.53 9.42
C HIS A 144 -4.49 -3.49 9.40
N ILE A 145 -3.92 -3.16 8.24
CA ILE A 145 -2.48 -2.99 8.05
C ILE A 145 -2.15 -1.50 8.03
N THR A 146 -1.15 -1.11 8.81
CA THR A 146 -0.61 0.26 8.86
C THR A 146 0.75 0.28 8.16
N PHE A 147 0.90 1.12 7.14
CA PHE A 147 2.17 1.50 6.55
C PHE A 147 2.69 2.74 7.26
N GLU A 148 3.89 2.64 7.83
CA GLU A 148 4.56 3.70 8.56
C GLU A 148 5.90 4.04 7.89
N ASP A 149 6.14 5.34 7.72
CA ASP A 149 7.43 5.90 7.29
C ASP A 149 7.90 5.38 5.92
N THR A 150 6.97 5.05 5.02
CA THR A 150 7.27 4.47 3.70
C THR A 150 7.50 5.54 2.66
N TRP A 151 8.61 5.47 1.94
CA TRP A 151 8.88 6.42 0.87
C TRP A 151 8.02 6.18 -0.39
N GLY A 152 8.09 4.99 -1.00
CA GLY A 152 7.34 4.62 -2.21
C GLY A 152 8.14 3.83 -3.27
N ILE A 153 7.46 2.89 -3.94
CA ILE A 153 8.03 2.15 -5.06
C ILE A 153 7.80 2.94 -6.35
N PRO A 154 8.85 3.28 -7.14
CA PRO A 154 8.67 3.77 -8.50
C PRO A 154 8.07 2.69 -9.38
N TYR A 155 7.01 3.06 -10.09
CA TYR A 155 6.33 2.21 -11.02
C TYR A 155 6.03 2.99 -12.30
N TYR A 156 6.39 2.40 -13.44
CA TYR A 156 6.16 3.04 -14.73
C TYR A 156 4.74 2.79 -15.22
N ILE A 157 4.03 3.87 -15.53
CA ILE A 157 2.67 3.80 -16.04
C ILE A 157 2.72 4.00 -17.55
N ASP A 158 2.55 2.91 -18.30
CA ASP A 158 2.64 2.90 -19.76
C ASP A 158 1.61 3.82 -20.43
N SER A 159 0.38 3.87 -19.90
CA SER A 159 -0.72 4.65 -20.48
C SER A 159 -0.48 6.16 -20.51
N ILE A 160 0.33 6.68 -19.59
CA ILE A 160 0.73 8.09 -19.55
C ILE A 160 2.22 8.29 -19.85
N ASN A 161 2.94 7.19 -20.12
CA ASN A 161 4.37 7.16 -20.35
C ASN A 161 5.11 7.96 -19.27
N ARG A 162 4.94 7.63 -17.98
CA ARG A 162 5.62 8.30 -16.85
C ARG A 162 5.81 7.40 -15.64
N TRP A 163 6.86 7.67 -14.88
CA TRP A 163 7.04 7.12 -13.53
C TRP A 163 6.06 7.74 -12.53
N ARG A 164 5.47 6.90 -11.69
CA ARG A 164 4.68 7.24 -10.51
C ARG A 164 5.20 6.46 -9.31
N TYR A 165 4.79 6.84 -8.12
CA TYR A 165 5.33 6.28 -6.89
C TYR A 165 4.21 6.01 -5.90
N GLY A 166 4.28 4.88 -5.17
CA GLY A 166 3.35 4.59 -4.09
C GLY A 166 3.91 3.63 -3.05
N ALA A 167 3.52 3.81 -1.79
CA ALA A 167 3.87 2.93 -0.68
C ALA A 167 3.29 1.51 -0.86
N MET A 168 2.08 1.42 -1.41
CA MET A 168 1.51 0.18 -1.93
C MET A 168 1.21 0.33 -3.43
N VAL A 169 1.81 -0.53 -4.26
CA VAL A 169 1.56 -0.58 -5.69
C VAL A 169 0.79 -1.86 -6.02
N ILE A 170 -0.34 -1.73 -6.71
CA ILE A 170 -1.20 -2.84 -7.13
C ILE A 170 -1.16 -2.92 -8.66
N ASP A 171 -0.51 -3.96 -9.16
CA ASP A 171 -0.20 -4.17 -10.56
C ASP A 171 -1.05 -5.33 -11.11
N GLY A 172 -2.20 -4.99 -11.70
CA GLY A 172 -3.13 -5.93 -12.31
C GLY A 172 -3.83 -6.90 -11.34
N ALA A 173 -3.56 -6.79 -10.03
CA ALA A 173 -4.18 -7.61 -9.00
C ALA A 173 -5.52 -7.02 -8.52
N SER A 174 -6.41 -7.86 -8.01
CA SER A 174 -7.74 -7.46 -7.53
C SER A 174 -8.01 -7.88 -6.08
N PRO A 175 -7.12 -7.55 -5.11
CA PRO A 175 -7.33 -7.91 -3.71
C PRO A 175 -8.46 -7.09 -3.07
N THR A 176 -9.02 -7.62 -1.98
CA THR A 176 -9.81 -6.82 -1.04
C THR A 176 -8.90 -6.29 0.07
N LEU A 177 -8.93 -4.97 0.26
CA LEU A 177 -8.13 -4.23 1.21
C LEU A 177 -9.04 -3.62 2.26
N THR A 178 -9.03 -4.17 3.48
CA THR A 178 -9.95 -3.72 4.54
C THR A 178 -9.22 -2.88 5.59
N GLN A 179 -9.68 -1.67 5.83
CA GLN A 179 -9.21 -0.80 6.93
C GLN A 179 -7.69 -0.56 6.89
N MET A 180 -7.16 -0.34 5.68
CA MET A 180 -5.75 0.02 5.47
C MET A 180 -5.46 1.40 6.06
N ARG A 181 -4.25 1.60 6.57
CA ARG A 181 -3.83 2.90 7.10
C ARG A 181 -2.45 3.26 6.61
N PHE A 182 -2.27 4.52 6.26
CA PHE A 182 -1.01 5.06 5.79
C PHE A 182 -0.65 6.29 6.64
N THR A 183 0.58 6.33 7.13
CA THR A 183 1.06 7.43 7.98
C THR A 183 2.51 7.75 7.63
N ASN A 184 2.81 9.05 7.51
CA ASN A 184 4.12 9.55 7.10
C ASN A 184 4.60 8.91 5.79
N ILE A 185 3.87 9.20 4.69
CA ILE A 185 4.19 8.69 3.36
C ILE A 185 4.76 9.83 2.52
N ASN A 186 5.91 9.60 1.86
CA ASN A 186 6.53 10.63 1.02
C ASN A 186 5.80 10.77 -0.33
N THR A 187 5.37 9.64 -0.91
CA THR A 187 4.72 9.58 -2.23
C THR A 187 3.23 9.28 -2.11
N SER A 188 2.60 8.45 -2.95
CA SER A 188 1.19 8.06 -2.74
C SER A 188 1.04 6.97 -1.70
N SER A 189 -0.06 6.97 -0.96
CA SER A 189 -0.43 5.81 -0.13
C SER A 189 -0.62 4.58 -1.00
N VAL A 190 -1.41 4.72 -2.08
CA VAL A 190 -1.67 3.62 -3.01
C VAL A 190 -1.53 4.10 -4.46
N LEU A 191 -0.95 3.23 -5.29
CA LEU A 191 -0.92 3.34 -6.74
C LEU A 191 -1.51 2.07 -7.36
N THR A 192 -2.54 2.18 -8.20
CA THR A 192 -3.14 1.03 -8.89
C THR A 192 -3.04 1.18 -10.41
N THR A 193 -2.77 0.08 -11.11
CA THR A 193 -2.62 0.10 -12.57
C THR A 193 -2.95 -1.23 -13.25
N ASN A 194 -2.84 -1.28 -14.58
CA ASN A 194 -2.88 -2.49 -15.40
C ASN A 194 -4.18 -3.30 -15.24
N LEU A 195 -5.32 -2.62 -15.33
CA LEU A 195 -6.66 -3.22 -15.19
C LEU A 195 -6.92 -3.87 -13.82
N ALA A 196 -6.10 -3.57 -12.80
CA ALA A 196 -6.36 -3.96 -11.41
C ALA A 196 -7.79 -3.58 -11.00
N GLN A 197 -8.47 -4.45 -10.25
CA GLN A 197 -9.82 -4.22 -9.72
C GLN A 197 -9.86 -4.44 -8.20
N PRO A 198 -9.01 -3.75 -7.41
CA PRO A 198 -9.06 -3.86 -5.98
C PRO A 198 -10.38 -3.32 -5.42
N ILE A 199 -10.78 -3.89 -4.29
CA ILE A 199 -11.88 -3.38 -3.47
C ILE A 199 -11.27 -2.80 -2.20
N PHE A 200 -11.46 -1.51 -1.99
CA PHE A 200 -11.05 -0.81 -0.76
C PHE A 200 -12.25 -0.68 0.17
N GLU A 201 -12.17 -1.29 1.35
CA GLU A 201 -13.21 -1.29 2.37
C GLU A 201 -12.75 -0.48 3.59
N GLY A 202 -13.14 0.79 3.64
CA GLY A 202 -12.72 1.75 4.63
C GLY A 202 -11.25 2.15 4.50
N GLY A 203 -10.63 2.50 5.63
CA GLY A 203 -9.22 2.85 5.69
C GLY A 203 -8.93 4.35 5.60
N THR A 204 -7.67 4.71 5.86
CA THR A 204 -7.17 6.09 5.87
C THR A 204 -6.01 6.21 4.88
N TYR A 205 -6.19 7.06 3.88
CA TYR A 205 -5.23 7.30 2.80
C TYR A 205 -4.77 8.76 2.86
N VAL A 206 -3.45 8.96 2.86
CA VAL A 206 -2.82 10.27 3.02
C VAL A 206 -2.08 10.67 1.75
N ALA A 207 -2.24 11.92 1.33
CA ALA A 207 -1.44 12.49 0.25
C ALA A 207 0.02 12.58 0.70
N GLY A 208 0.91 12.35 -0.26
CA GLY A 208 2.35 12.38 -0.03
C GLY A 208 2.86 13.74 0.35
N SER A 209 3.68 13.75 1.39
CA SER A 209 4.50 14.89 1.79
C SER A 209 5.96 14.51 1.62
N ASP A 210 6.56 14.95 0.51
CA ASP A 210 8.00 14.85 0.30
C ASP A 210 8.58 16.26 0.22
N GLU A 211 9.16 16.71 1.33
CA GLU A 211 9.81 18.02 1.43
C GLU A 211 11.14 18.08 0.68
N LYS A 212 11.73 16.94 0.29
CA LYS A 212 13.09 16.87 -0.25
C LYS A 212 13.16 16.67 -1.76
N SER A 213 12.41 15.71 -2.30
CA SER A 213 12.57 15.27 -3.70
C SER A 213 11.47 15.77 -4.64
N GLY A 214 10.41 16.39 -4.09
CA GLY A 214 9.30 16.94 -4.84
C GLY A 214 8.41 15.88 -5.51
N VAL A 215 8.45 14.61 -5.05
CA VAL A 215 7.69 13.51 -5.65
C VAL A 215 6.37 13.20 -4.93
N GLY A 216 5.91 14.10 -4.07
CA GLY A 216 4.64 13.97 -3.37
C GLY A 216 3.48 13.67 -4.31
N GLY A 217 2.75 12.60 -4.03
CA GLY A 217 1.63 12.13 -4.84
C GLY A 217 0.29 12.38 -4.17
N SER A 218 -0.80 12.27 -4.92
CA SER A 218 -2.16 12.14 -4.36
C SER A 218 -2.22 10.99 -3.36
N ALA A 219 -3.19 10.98 -2.46
CA ALA A 219 -3.34 9.89 -1.49
C ALA A 219 -3.49 8.55 -2.20
N VAL A 220 -4.34 8.51 -3.22
CA VAL A 220 -4.50 7.37 -4.10
C VAL A 220 -4.37 7.82 -5.55
N GLN A 221 -3.55 7.10 -6.32
CA GLN A 221 -3.39 7.28 -7.77
C GLN A 221 -3.85 6.02 -8.50
N ILE A 222 -4.66 6.19 -9.54
CA ILE A 222 -5.31 5.11 -10.28
C ILE A 222 -5.11 5.36 -11.77
N TYR A 223 -4.51 4.41 -12.47
CA TYR A 223 -4.22 4.51 -13.90
C TYR A 223 -4.70 3.27 -14.64
N GLY A 224 -5.75 3.40 -15.45
CA GLY A 224 -6.23 2.26 -16.26
C GLY A 224 -6.70 1.06 -15.43
N SER A 225 -7.09 1.25 -14.18
CA SER A 225 -7.71 0.22 -13.34
C SER A 225 -9.22 0.12 -13.60
N GLY A 226 -9.82 -1.02 -13.28
CA GLY A 226 -11.26 -1.22 -13.47
C GLY A 226 -11.67 -1.42 -14.94
N THR A 227 -12.85 -2.01 -15.11
CA THR A 227 -13.55 -2.18 -16.40
C THR A 227 -15.00 -1.76 -16.26
N GLN A 228 -15.73 -1.64 -17.37
CA GLN A 228 -17.16 -1.29 -17.35
C GLN A 228 -18.02 -2.30 -16.57
N ILE A 229 -17.59 -3.56 -16.53
CA ILE A 229 -18.33 -4.66 -15.89
C ILE A 229 -17.83 -4.91 -14.46
N SER A 230 -16.54 -4.68 -14.21
CA SER A 230 -15.91 -4.85 -12.91
C SER A 230 -15.05 -3.62 -12.62
N PRO A 231 -15.64 -2.55 -12.06
CA PRO A 231 -14.92 -1.35 -11.69
C PRO A 231 -14.01 -1.58 -10.47
N LEU A 232 -13.03 -0.71 -10.28
CA LEU A 232 -12.35 -0.56 -8.99
C LEU A 232 -13.35 0.05 -8.00
N VAL A 233 -13.40 -0.46 -6.78
CA VAL A 233 -14.38 -0.02 -5.78
C VAL A 233 -13.69 0.59 -4.57
N MET A 234 -14.18 1.76 -4.13
CA MET A 234 -13.78 2.38 -2.86
C MET A 234 -15.03 2.65 -2.01
N ASN A 235 -15.19 1.87 -0.94
CA ASN A 235 -16.30 1.98 0.00
C ASN A 235 -15.81 2.58 1.31
N SER A 236 -16.43 3.68 1.74
CA SER A 236 -16.12 4.41 2.96
C SER A 236 -14.64 4.82 3.16
N PRO A 237 -13.86 5.19 2.11
CA PRO A 237 -12.47 5.61 2.31
C PRO A 237 -12.39 6.96 3.04
N PHE A 238 -11.43 7.10 3.94
CA PHE A 238 -11.11 8.38 4.59
C PHE A 238 -9.82 8.96 3.99
N PHE A 239 -9.91 10.13 3.37
CA PHE A 239 -8.80 10.80 2.72
C PHE A 239 -8.32 12.02 3.51
N ILE A 240 -6.99 12.18 3.52
CA ILE A 240 -6.29 13.36 4.02
C ILE A 240 -5.42 13.90 2.88
N GLY A 241 -5.73 15.09 2.39
CA GLY A 241 -4.97 15.80 1.36
C GLY A 241 -3.88 16.70 1.92
N THR A 242 -3.25 17.46 1.02
CA THR A 242 -2.30 18.53 1.35
C THR A 242 -3.03 19.81 1.75
N ASP A 243 -2.30 20.77 2.34
CA ASP A 243 -2.78 22.12 2.65
C ASP A 243 -1.77 23.14 2.11
N ASN A 244 -1.45 23.01 0.83
CA ASN A 244 -0.40 23.79 0.17
C ASN A 244 -0.96 25.05 -0.51
N GLY A 245 -2.23 25.03 -0.94
CA GLY A 245 -2.90 26.12 -1.62
C GLY A 245 -3.47 25.77 -3.01
N CYS A 246 -4.26 26.69 -3.57
CA CYS A 246 -5.00 26.53 -4.83
C CYS A 246 -4.30 27.14 -6.06
N GLY A 247 -3.16 27.79 -5.86
CA GLY A 247 -2.38 28.42 -6.93
C GLY A 247 -1.60 27.40 -7.75
N ASN A 248 -1.33 27.75 -9.02
CA ASN A 248 -0.60 26.87 -9.95
C ASN A 248 0.80 26.46 -9.47
N ASN A 249 1.40 27.22 -8.55
CA ASN A 249 2.73 26.97 -7.99
C ASN A 249 2.69 26.56 -6.52
N ASP A 250 1.51 26.47 -5.93
CA ASP A 250 1.34 26.16 -4.51
C ASP A 250 1.67 24.69 -4.25
N GLY A 251 1.55 23.83 -5.26
CA GLY A 251 1.82 22.40 -5.12
C GLY A 251 0.67 21.64 -4.45
N GLY A 252 -0.52 22.25 -4.39
CA GLY A 252 -1.75 21.55 -4.02
C GLY A 252 -2.09 20.46 -5.02
N ARG A 253 -2.69 19.38 -4.52
CA ARG A 253 -2.99 18.18 -5.32
C ARG A 253 -4.30 17.54 -4.88
N PRO A 254 -4.97 16.80 -5.79
CA PRO A 254 -6.17 16.05 -5.42
C PRO A 254 -5.81 14.91 -4.45
N THR A 255 -6.72 14.58 -3.54
CA THR A 255 -6.60 13.38 -2.70
C THR A 255 -6.69 12.11 -3.53
N LEU A 256 -7.49 12.10 -4.59
CA LEU A 256 -7.63 10.99 -5.52
C LEU A 256 -7.35 11.46 -6.95
N TRP A 257 -6.39 10.82 -7.61
CA TRP A 257 -6.19 10.97 -9.06
C TRP A 257 -6.61 9.68 -9.75
N ALA A 258 -7.61 9.75 -10.63
CA ALA A 258 -8.10 8.62 -11.39
C ALA A 258 -8.08 8.92 -12.88
N GLU A 259 -7.26 8.19 -13.64
CA GLU A 259 -7.05 8.41 -15.07
C GLU A 259 -7.30 7.16 -15.90
N GLY A 260 -8.15 7.27 -16.92
CA GLY A 260 -8.50 6.16 -17.81
C GLY A 260 -9.18 4.98 -17.08
N THR A 261 -9.84 5.22 -15.94
CA THR A 261 -10.31 4.14 -15.05
C THR A 261 -11.84 3.96 -15.09
N PHE A 262 -12.31 2.79 -14.66
CA PHE A 262 -13.68 2.59 -14.19
C PHE A 262 -13.68 2.46 -12.67
N ILE A 263 -14.35 3.39 -11.98
CA ILE A 263 -14.28 3.50 -10.52
C ILE A 263 -15.65 3.79 -9.89
N GLU A 264 -15.96 3.07 -8.82
CA GLU A 264 -17.12 3.33 -7.96
C GLU A 264 -16.64 3.79 -6.60
N ILE A 265 -17.10 4.98 -6.20
CA ILE A 265 -16.78 5.60 -4.92
C ILE A 265 -18.09 5.78 -4.16
N ASN A 266 -18.17 5.17 -2.99
CA ASN A 266 -19.33 5.29 -2.11
C ASN A 266 -18.88 5.67 -0.70
N ASP A 267 -19.59 6.62 -0.08
CA ASP A 267 -19.40 7.03 1.33
C ASP A 267 -17.98 7.56 1.63
N ALA A 268 -17.31 8.13 0.64
CA ALA A 268 -15.98 8.67 0.84
C ALA A 268 -16.01 9.94 1.70
N THR A 269 -15.02 10.09 2.58
CA THR A 269 -14.82 11.31 3.34
C THR A 269 -13.46 11.91 2.96
N VAL A 270 -13.44 13.13 2.42
CA VAL A 270 -12.23 13.95 2.35
C VAL A 270 -12.28 14.92 3.52
N ASN A 271 -11.46 14.67 4.55
CA ASN A 271 -11.52 15.45 5.79
C ASN A 271 -10.88 16.84 5.65
N THR A 272 -9.77 16.88 4.92
CA THR A 272 -9.02 18.09 4.60
C THR A 272 -8.26 17.85 3.32
N GLY A 273 -7.99 18.90 2.55
CA GLY A 273 -7.20 18.82 1.33
C GLY A 273 -7.28 20.12 0.52
N ASP A 274 -6.30 20.34 -0.34
CA ASP A 274 -6.37 21.40 -1.34
C ASP A 274 -7.48 21.05 -2.36
N TYR A 275 -7.38 19.87 -2.98
CA TYR A 275 -8.35 19.40 -3.97
C TYR A 275 -8.88 18.01 -3.57
N GLY A 276 -10.12 17.73 -3.96
CA GLY A 276 -10.74 16.42 -3.70
C GLY A 276 -10.36 15.42 -4.77
N PHE A 277 -11.28 15.10 -5.66
CA PHE A 277 -11.11 14.02 -6.65
C PHE A 277 -10.89 14.58 -8.06
N ALA A 278 -9.83 14.15 -8.72
CA ALA A 278 -9.56 14.42 -10.13
C ALA A 278 -9.84 13.16 -10.97
N LEU A 279 -10.81 13.26 -11.87
CA LEU A 279 -11.26 12.18 -12.75
C LEU A 279 -10.94 12.55 -14.20
N VAL A 280 -9.89 11.94 -14.75
CA VAL A 280 -9.40 12.20 -16.10
C VAL A 280 -9.76 11.04 -17.01
N SER A 281 -10.57 11.27 -18.06
CA SER A 281 -11.00 10.23 -19.01
C SER A 281 -11.56 8.97 -18.33
N SER A 282 -12.21 9.16 -17.18
CA SER A 282 -12.66 8.08 -16.30
C SER A 282 -14.19 7.98 -16.27
N SER A 283 -14.72 6.87 -15.78
CA SER A 283 -16.18 6.69 -15.63
C SER A 283 -16.52 5.87 -14.40
N GLY A 284 -17.75 6.03 -13.93
CA GLY A 284 -18.31 5.26 -12.83
C GLY A 284 -19.20 6.15 -11.97
N SER A 285 -19.16 5.99 -10.65
CA SER A 285 -20.08 6.67 -9.75
C SER A 285 -19.38 7.25 -8.52
N LEU A 286 -19.93 8.36 -8.02
CA LEU A 286 -19.58 8.98 -6.75
C LEU A 286 -20.88 9.20 -5.98
N THR A 287 -21.05 8.53 -4.84
CA THR A 287 -22.29 8.55 -4.07
C THR A 287 -22.03 8.66 -2.58
N ASN A 288 -22.94 9.32 -1.86
CA ASN A 288 -22.93 9.43 -0.39
C ASN A 288 -21.64 10.02 0.23
N SER A 289 -20.86 10.77 -0.53
CA SER A 289 -19.55 11.27 -0.08
C SER A 289 -19.59 12.68 0.48
N ASP A 290 -18.76 12.95 1.49
CA ASP A 290 -18.45 14.27 2.03
C ASP A 290 -17.06 14.69 1.56
N ILE A 291 -16.95 15.84 0.89
CA ILE A 291 -15.69 16.34 0.32
C ILE A 291 -15.44 17.74 0.85
N ASN A 292 -14.63 17.83 1.91
CA ASN A 292 -14.21 19.09 2.52
C ASN A 292 -12.79 19.46 2.08
N VAL A 293 -12.69 20.44 1.19
CA VAL A 293 -11.42 20.90 0.59
C VAL A 293 -11.40 22.41 0.40
N ASN A 294 -10.20 22.97 0.28
CA ASN A 294 -9.99 24.41 0.13
C ASN A 294 -10.29 24.92 -1.29
N CYS A 295 -10.06 24.07 -2.30
CA CYS A 295 -10.15 24.40 -3.72
C CYS A 295 -11.33 23.63 -4.36
N ASN A 296 -11.11 22.91 -5.46
CA ASN A 296 -12.16 22.14 -6.13
C ASN A 296 -12.36 20.76 -5.48
N GLY A 297 -13.61 20.45 -5.14
CA GLY A 297 -13.99 19.14 -4.58
C GLY A 297 -13.96 18.01 -5.60
N VAL A 298 -14.45 18.24 -6.82
CA VAL A 298 -14.47 17.24 -7.88
C VAL A 298 -14.14 17.90 -9.21
N ASP A 299 -13.04 17.47 -9.82
CA ASP A 299 -12.58 17.89 -11.14
C ASP A 299 -12.77 16.75 -12.14
N ILE A 300 -13.45 17.03 -13.25
CA ILE A 300 -13.68 16.07 -14.33
C ILE A 300 -13.06 16.62 -15.61
N ASN A 301 -12.16 15.85 -16.23
CA ASN A 301 -11.47 16.26 -17.44
C ASN A 301 -11.44 15.13 -18.47
N GLY A 302 -11.63 15.44 -19.74
CA GLY A 302 -11.58 14.48 -20.85
C GLY A 302 -12.88 13.71 -21.05
N ILE A 303 -13.11 13.31 -22.31
CA ILE A 303 -14.21 12.42 -22.70
C ILE A 303 -13.67 11.00 -22.66
N LYS A 304 -14.40 10.08 -22.03
CA LYS A 304 -14.09 8.66 -22.17
C LYS A 304 -14.64 8.18 -23.52
N SER A 305 -13.75 7.84 -24.47
CA SER A 305 -14.17 7.10 -25.66
C SER A 305 -14.11 5.61 -25.36
N VAL A 306 -15.24 4.91 -25.56
CA VAL A 306 -15.27 3.46 -25.59
C VAL A 306 -14.85 3.04 -27.00
N GLN A 307 -13.58 3.23 -27.36
CA GLN A 307 -13.07 2.60 -28.58
C GLN A 307 -12.69 1.17 -28.23
N GLY A 308 -13.64 0.26 -28.46
CA GLY A 308 -13.32 -1.14 -28.67
C GLY A 308 -12.62 -1.27 -30.01
N GLU A 309 -11.37 -1.70 -29.99
CA GLU A 309 -10.75 -2.52 -31.02
C GLU A 309 -10.02 -3.69 -30.34
#